data_AF-A0A2E2WJY0-F1
#
_entry.id   AF-A0A2E2WJY0-F1
#
_cell.length_a   1.000
_cell.length_b   1.000
_cell.length_c   1.000
_cell.angle_alpha   90.00
_cell.angle_beta   90.00
_cell.angle_gamma   90.00
#
_symmetry.space_group_name_H-M   'P 1'
#
loop_
_entity.id
_entity.type
_entity.pdbx_description
1 polymer ?
#
loop_
_entity_poly.entity_id
_entity_poly.type
_entity_poly.pdbx_seq_one_letter_code
_entity_poly.pdbx_strand_id
1 'polypeptide(L)'
;MTEQNVRAMNASRFAMWRAVIAMVHADDIVTPHEVSFVNNQVKDLEFSDNQLKQMSDDFKTPQDVYAMFAQIETKQDKRDFFMLARALSWCDGNLAEQEAHIIAVLESQELANEDRTLLEESREAMKEVELSGEQWICKNVANIQSQSMFGFLRQIVNA
;
A
#
# COMPACT_ATOMS: atom_id res chain seq x y z
N MET A 1 15.98 -13.14 32.16
CA MET A 1 14.99 -12.54 31.25
C MET A 1 15.78 -12.02 30.06
N THR A 2 15.57 -12.55 28.86
CA THR A 2 15.73 -11.85 27.56
C THR A 2 15.75 -12.90 26.46
N GLU A 3 14.66 -12.96 25.71
CA GLU A 3 14.60 -13.13 24.25
C GLU A 3 13.12 -13.32 23.93
N GLN A 4 12.38 -12.21 23.99
CA GLN A 4 11.14 -12.16 23.26
C GLN A 4 11.53 -12.17 21.78
N ASN A 5 11.46 -13.37 21.23
CA ASN A 5 11.43 -13.63 19.80
C ASN A 5 10.11 -13.04 19.27
N VAL A 6 10.05 -11.71 19.21
CA VAL A 6 8.95 -10.98 18.57
C VAL A 6 9.07 -11.31 17.09
N ARG A 7 8.02 -11.87 16.50
CA ARG A 7 7.94 -12.14 15.06
C ARG A 7 7.93 -10.81 14.32
N ALA A 8 9.10 -10.21 14.21
CA ALA A 8 9.28 -8.99 13.45
C ALA A 8 8.85 -9.27 12.01
N MET A 9 8.02 -8.37 11.47
CA MET A 9 7.67 -8.36 10.06
C MET A 9 8.93 -8.53 9.20
N ASN A 10 8.84 -9.39 8.18
CA ASN A 10 9.96 -9.64 7.30
C ASN A 10 10.39 -8.36 6.56
N ALA A 11 11.65 -8.32 6.11
CA ALA A 11 12.24 -7.11 5.53
C ALA A 11 11.49 -6.59 4.30
N SER A 12 10.99 -7.49 3.44
CA SER A 12 10.27 -7.13 2.20
C SER A 12 8.90 -6.53 2.50
N ARG A 13 8.11 -7.14 3.40
CA ARG A 13 6.81 -6.62 3.84
C ARG A 13 6.97 -5.30 4.59
N PHE A 14 8.05 -5.14 5.36
CA PHE A 14 8.37 -3.87 6.00
C PHE A 14 8.75 -2.79 4.99
N ALA A 15 9.60 -3.10 4.00
CA ALA A 15 9.94 -2.19 2.90
C ALA A 15 8.70 -1.77 2.10
N MET A 16 7.75 -2.68 1.89
CA MET A 16 6.45 -2.37 1.26
C MET A 16 5.70 -1.29 2.04
N TRP A 17 5.56 -1.43 3.36
CA TRP A 17 4.89 -0.42 4.18
C TRP A 17 5.61 0.93 4.16
N ARG A 18 6.94 0.94 4.15
CA ARG A 18 7.72 2.17 4.01
C ARG A 18 7.50 2.84 2.65
N ALA A 19 7.38 2.05 1.58
CA ALA A 19 7.06 2.57 0.25
C ALA A 19 5.63 3.15 0.20
N VAL A 20 4.67 2.52 0.88
CA VAL A 20 3.30 3.04 1.02
C VAL A 20 3.29 4.36 1.79
N ILE A 21 4.06 4.48 2.88
CA ILE A 21 4.18 5.74 3.64
C ILE A 21 4.87 6.83 2.80
N ALA A 22 5.93 6.49 2.06
CA ALA A 22 6.57 7.42 1.14
C ALA A 22 5.56 7.98 0.11
N MET A 23 4.60 7.15 -0.31
CA MET A 23 3.57 7.56 -1.25
C MET A 23 2.55 8.53 -0.65
N VAL A 24 2.23 8.41 0.64
CA VAL A 24 1.39 9.39 1.36
C VAL A 24 2.02 10.78 1.36
N HIS A 25 3.35 10.89 1.19
CA HIS A 25 4.03 12.18 1.08
C HIS A 25 4.12 12.74 -0.34
N ALA A 26 3.66 12.01 -1.36
CA ALA A 26 3.96 12.33 -2.76
C ALA A 26 3.26 13.59 -3.30
N ASP A 27 2.15 14.01 -2.69
CA ASP A 27 1.45 15.25 -3.02
C ASP A 27 1.80 16.41 -2.08
N ASP A 28 2.85 16.25 -1.26
CA ASP A 28 3.30 17.18 -0.21
C ASP A 28 2.22 17.52 0.85
N ILE A 29 1.05 16.87 0.83
CA ILE A 29 -0.07 17.12 1.73
C ILE A 29 -0.48 15.83 2.42
N VAL A 30 0.18 15.52 3.53
CA VAL A 30 -0.25 14.41 4.38
C VAL A 30 -1.51 14.79 5.15
N THR A 31 -2.64 14.13 4.85
CA THR A 31 -3.89 14.35 5.56
C THR A 31 -3.99 13.47 6.82
N PRO A 32 -4.70 13.91 7.87
CA PRO A 32 -5.00 13.05 9.02
C PRO A 32 -5.73 11.75 8.64
N HIS A 33 -6.44 11.75 7.51
CA HIS A 33 -7.17 10.60 7.02
C HIS A 33 -6.23 9.51 6.47
N GLU A 34 -5.20 9.90 5.72
CA GLU A 34 -4.17 8.97 5.20
C GLU A 34 -3.34 8.37 6.32
N VAL A 35 -2.93 9.18 7.30
CA VAL A 35 -2.23 8.70 8.51
C VAL A 35 -3.10 7.73 9.29
N SER A 36 -4.38 8.03 9.46
CA SER A 36 -5.34 7.13 10.11
C SER A 36 -5.55 5.86 9.31
N PHE A 37 -5.62 5.93 7.98
CA PHE A 37 -5.74 4.77 7.10
C PHE A 37 -4.55 3.83 7.29
N VAL A 38 -3.32 4.33 7.13
CA VAL A 38 -2.12 3.49 7.27
C VAL A 38 -2.05 2.92 8.70
N ASN A 39 -2.24 3.74 9.73
CA ASN A 39 -2.26 3.27 11.12
C ASN A 39 -3.31 2.18 11.36
N ASN A 40 -4.49 2.30 10.76
CA ASN A 40 -5.55 1.30 10.88
C ASN A 40 -5.22 -0.02 10.19
N GLN A 41 -4.45 0.01 9.11
CA GLN A 41 -3.97 -1.21 8.45
C GLN A 41 -2.84 -1.85 9.26
N VAL A 42 -1.95 -1.04 9.84
CA VAL A 42 -0.75 -1.56 10.51
C VAL A 42 -0.97 -1.91 12.00
N LYS A 43 -2.07 -1.49 12.62
CA LYS A 43 -2.34 -1.69 14.06
C LYS A 43 -2.35 -3.15 14.53
N ASP A 44 -2.73 -4.07 13.66
CA ASP A 44 -2.86 -5.50 13.97
C ASP A 44 -1.60 -6.29 13.58
N LEU A 45 -0.57 -5.60 13.05
CA LEU A 45 0.67 -6.22 12.57
C LEU A 45 1.76 -6.19 13.65
N GLU A 46 2.56 -7.27 13.68
CA GLU A 46 3.66 -7.41 14.62
C GLU A 46 4.94 -6.72 14.10
N PHE A 47 5.15 -5.47 14.53
CA PHE A 47 6.40 -4.75 14.31
C PHE A 47 7.31 -4.85 15.52
N SER A 48 8.62 -4.84 15.25
CA SER A 48 9.61 -4.55 16.30
C SER A 48 9.59 -3.06 16.68
N ASP A 49 10.06 -2.74 17.89
CA ASP A 49 10.21 -1.35 18.34
C ASP A 49 11.03 -0.49 17.37
N ASN A 50 12.04 -1.08 16.73
CA ASN A 50 12.86 -0.39 15.74
C ASN A 50 12.08 -0.08 14.45
N GLN A 51 11.26 -1.03 13.98
CA GLN A 51 10.41 -0.84 12.80
C GLN A 51 9.33 0.22 13.05
N LEU A 52 8.70 0.21 14.22
CA LEU A 52 7.73 1.24 14.62
C LEU A 52 8.36 2.63 14.65
N LYS A 53 9.58 2.73 15.19
CA LYS A 53 10.33 4.00 15.22
C LYS A 53 10.63 4.49 13.81
N GLN A 54 11.12 3.61 12.94
CA GLN A 54 11.41 3.94 11.53
C GLN A 54 10.16 4.41 10.79
N MET A 55 9.02 3.74 10.95
CA MET A 55 7.76 4.19 10.34
C MET A 55 7.33 5.56 10.86
N SER A 56 7.46 5.80 12.17
CA SER A 56 7.14 7.13 12.74
C SER A 56 8.04 8.22 12.19
N ASP A 57 9.31 7.91 11.89
CA ASP A 57 10.26 8.85 11.29
C ASP A 57 9.95 9.06 9.79
N ASP A 58 9.54 8.02 9.07
CA ASP A 58 9.12 8.10 7.66
C ASP A 58 7.87 8.98 7.50
N PHE A 59 6.91 8.94 8.44
CA PHE A 59 5.75 9.85 8.44
C PHE A 59 6.10 11.33 8.70
N LYS A 60 7.26 11.60 9.31
CA LYS A 60 7.74 12.96 9.56
C LYS A 60 8.64 13.46 8.45
N THR A 61 9.32 12.54 7.78
CA THR A 61 10.37 12.83 6.81
C THR A 61 10.08 12.06 5.53
N PRO A 62 9.59 12.74 4.48
CA PRO A 62 9.32 12.13 3.18
C PRO A 62 10.51 11.29 2.71
N GLN A 63 10.24 10.03 2.34
CA GLN A 63 11.22 9.14 1.73
C GLN A 63 10.99 9.08 0.22
N ASP A 64 12.01 8.61 -0.51
CA ASP A 64 11.88 8.34 -1.94
C ASP A 64 11.10 7.03 -2.16
N VAL A 65 9.95 7.13 -2.83
CA VAL A 65 9.04 6.00 -3.08
C VAL A 65 9.74 4.89 -3.85
N TYR A 66 10.55 5.23 -4.86
CA TYR A 66 11.24 4.24 -5.69
C TYR A 66 12.34 3.53 -4.90
N ALA A 67 13.12 4.26 -4.10
CA ALA A 67 14.17 3.69 -3.26
C ALA A 67 13.60 2.72 -2.23
N MET A 68 12.39 2.97 -1.71
CA MET A 68 11.70 2.04 -0.82
C MET A 68 11.08 0.86 -1.60
N PHE A 69 10.47 1.11 -2.76
CA PHE A 69 9.92 0.06 -3.62
C PHE A 69 10.99 -0.93 -4.10
N ALA A 70 12.18 -0.44 -4.43
CA ALA A 70 13.31 -1.26 -4.86
C ALA A 70 13.82 -2.24 -3.78
N GLN A 71 13.50 -1.98 -2.51
CA GLN A 71 13.83 -2.88 -1.40
C GLN A 71 12.79 -3.99 -1.20
N ILE A 72 11.69 -3.98 -1.96
CA ILE A 72 10.67 -5.03 -1.91
C ILE A 72 11.16 -6.23 -2.73
N GLU A 73 11.42 -7.35 -2.05
CA GLU A 73 12.01 -8.54 -2.66
C GLU A 73 10.95 -9.49 -3.22
N THR A 74 9.77 -9.58 -2.58
CA THR A 74 8.75 -10.55 -2.99
C THR A 74 7.74 -9.96 -3.98
N LYS A 75 7.36 -10.76 -4.98
CA LYS A 75 6.32 -10.39 -5.95
C LYS A 75 4.98 -10.10 -5.28
N GLN A 76 4.66 -10.83 -4.21
CA GLN A 76 3.44 -10.63 -3.43
C GLN A 76 3.44 -9.25 -2.77
N ASP A 77 4.53 -8.86 -2.11
CA ASP A 77 4.64 -7.54 -1.48
C ASP A 77 4.60 -6.39 -2.49
N LYS A 78 5.21 -6.57 -3.68
CA LYS A 78 5.11 -5.59 -4.77
C LYS A 78 3.69 -5.45 -5.29
N ARG A 79 2.96 -6.55 -5.42
CA ARG A 79 1.53 -6.53 -5.78
C ARG A 79 0.71 -5.80 -4.72
N ASP A 80 0.94 -6.13 -3.46
CA ASP A 80 0.23 -5.55 -2.33
C ASP A 80 0.53 -4.05 -2.19
N PHE A 81 1.76 -3.62 -2.48
CA PHE A 81 2.12 -2.22 -2.63
C PHE A 81 1.22 -1.50 -3.64
N PHE A 82 1.10 -2.01 -4.86
CA PHE A 82 0.27 -1.37 -5.90
C PHE A 82 -1.21 -1.31 -5.51
N MET A 83 -1.71 -2.35 -4.84
CA MET A 83 -3.09 -2.39 -4.35
C MET A 83 -3.32 -1.35 -3.24
N LEU A 84 -2.40 -1.24 -2.29
CA LEU A 84 -2.47 -0.27 -1.19
C LEU A 84 -2.29 1.17 -1.68
N ALA A 85 -1.37 1.40 -2.61
CA ALA A 85 -1.13 2.71 -3.20
C ALA A 85 -2.38 3.22 -3.93
N ARG A 86 -3.07 2.38 -4.70
CA ARG A 86 -4.36 2.77 -5.29
C ARG A 86 -5.47 2.97 -4.27
N ALA A 87 -5.52 2.15 -3.21
CA ALA A 87 -6.51 2.32 -2.16
C ALA A 87 -6.34 3.66 -1.44
N LEU A 88 -5.10 4.08 -1.18
CA LEU A 88 -4.78 5.42 -0.64
C LEU A 88 -5.26 6.52 -1.59
N SER A 89 -4.93 6.43 -2.86
CA SER A 89 -5.35 7.41 -3.87
C SER A 89 -6.85 7.50 -4.07
N TRP A 90 -7.57 6.44 -3.69
CA TRP A 90 -9.02 6.46 -3.67
C TRP A 90 -9.60 7.09 -2.40
N CYS A 91 -8.97 6.93 -1.23
CA CYS A 91 -9.41 7.52 0.03
C CYS A 91 -9.51 9.05 -0.04
N ASP A 92 -8.63 9.68 -0.82
CA ASP A 92 -8.56 11.14 -0.96
C ASP A 92 -9.31 11.65 -2.21
N GLY A 93 -9.96 10.75 -2.95
CA GLY A 93 -10.78 11.09 -4.13
C GLY A 93 -9.99 11.59 -5.34
N ASN A 94 -8.65 11.58 -5.26
CA ASN A 94 -7.75 12.06 -6.30
C ASN A 94 -6.92 10.94 -6.91
N LEU A 95 -7.61 9.84 -7.24
CA LEU A 95 -7.03 8.62 -7.78
C LEU A 95 -6.15 8.89 -9.01
N ALA A 96 -6.61 9.78 -9.89
CA ALA A 96 -5.97 10.04 -11.16
C ALA A 96 -4.60 10.74 -11.00
N GLU A 97 -4.47 11.71 -10.08
CA GLU A 97 -3.21 12.44 -9.90
C GLU A 97 -2.19 11.62 -9.11
N GLN A 98 -2.60 10.94 -8.04
CA GLN A 98 -1.68 10.12 -7.26
C GLN A 98 -1.28 8.83 -8.01
N GLU A 99 -2.17 8.18 -8.78
CA GLU A 99 -1.79 7.07 -9.66
C GLU A 99 -0.85 7.54 -10.76
N ALA A 100 -1.11 8.71 -11.38
CA ALA A 100 -0.21 9.28 -12.37
C ALA A 100 1.16 9.60 -11.77
N HIS A 101 1.23 10.04 -10.51
CA HIS A 101 2.49 10.29 -9.81
C HIS A 101 3.26 9.00 -9.54
N ILE A 102 2.60 7.94 -9.05
CA ILE A 102 3.20 6.61 -8.88
C ILE A 102 3.78 6.13 -10.19
N ILE A 103 3.00 6.21 -11.27
CA ILE A 103 3.44 5.78 -12.60
C ILE A 103 4.61 6.64 -13.06
N ALA A 104 4.55 7.97 -12.94
CA ALA A 104 5.62 8.86 -13.37
C ALA A 104 6.94 8.60 -12.62
N VAL A 105 6.87 8.44 -11.29
CA VAL A 105 8.04 8.14 -10.46
C VAL A 105 8.64 6.79 -10.84
N LEU A 106 7.81 5.76 -11.02
CA LEU A 106 8.27 4.43 -11.36
C LEU A 106 8.76 4.32 -12.82
N GLU A 107 8.10 4.99 -13.77
CA GLU A 107 8.49 5.02 -15.19
C GLU A 107 9.80 5.78 -15.41
N SER A 108 10.06 6.84 -14.63
CA SER A 108 11.31 7.59 -14.71
C SER A 108 12.55 6.76 -14.33
N GLN A 109 12.36 5.62 -13.66
CA GLN A 109 13.41 4.79 -13.06
C GLN A 109 13.49 3.38 -13.68
N GLU A 110 13.00 3.20 -14.91
CA GLU A 110 12.97 1.92 -15.66
C GLU A 110 12.44 0.72 -14.84
N LEU A 111 11.12 0.65 -14.64
CA LEU A 111 10.49 -0.55 -14.08
C LEU A 111 10.86 -1.81 -14.85
N ALA A 112 11.17 -2.88 -14.12
CA ALA A 112 11.27 -4.21 -14.69
C ALA A 112 9.93 -4.62 -15.35
N ASN A 113 9.98 -5.39 -16.44
CA ASN A 113 8.78 -5.86 -17.14
C ASN A 113 7.80 -6.59 -16.21
N GLU A 114 8.31 -7.35 -15.23
CA GLU A 114 7.48 -8.03 -14.24
C GLU A 114 6.70 -7.06 -13.35
N ASP A 115 7.33 -5.97 -12.92
CA ASP A 115 6.69 -4.97 -12.06
C ASP A 115 5.61 -4.18 -12.83
N ARG A 116 5.83 -3.96 -14.14
CA ARG A 116 4.81 -3.39 -15.04
C ARG A 116 3.60 -4.31 -15.16
N THR A 117 3.80 -5.62 -15.28
CA THR A 117 2.68 -6.59 -15.29
C THR A 117 1.89 -6.55 -13.98
N LEU A 118 2.56 -6.48 -12.83
CA LEU A 118 1.87 -6.36 -11.52
C LEU A 118 1.06 -5.06 -11.39
N LEU A 119 1.59 -3.97 -11.93
CA LEU A 119 0.88 -2.69 -11.99
C LEU A 119 -0.38 -2.78 -12.88
N GLU A 120 -0.32 -3.48 -14.01
CA GLU A 120 -1.47 -3.70 -14.90
C GLU A 120 -2.51 -4.64 -14.28
N GLU A 121 -2.08 -5.75 -13.66
CA GLU A 121 -2.98 -6.69 -12.98
C GLU A 121 -3.77 -6.00 -11.86
N SER A 122 -3.10 -5.14 -11.09
CA SER A 122 -3.78 -4.35 -10.06
C SER A 122 -4.78 -3.36 -10.67
N ARG A 123 -4.61 -2.89 -11.93
CA ARG A 123 -5.58 -2.01 -12.61
C ARG A 123 -6.84 -2.77 -12.91
N GLU A 124 -6.67 -3.93 -13.54
CA GLU A 124 -7.80 -4.78 -13.91
C GLU A 124 -8.58 -5.23 -12.68
N ALA A 125 -7.88 -5.58 -11.59
CA ALA A 125 -8.51 -5.94 -10.32
C ALA A 125 -9.36 -4.80 -9.71
N MET A 126 -8.98 -3.54 -9.93
CA MET A 126 -9.72 -2.37 -9.41
C MET A 126 -10.74 -1.78 -10.40
N LYS A 127 -10.64 -2.08 -11.71
CA LYS A 127 -11.62 -1.62 -12.72
C LYS A 127 -13.01 -2.22 -12.52
N GLU A 128 -13.11 -3.43 -11.97
CA GLU A 128 -14.38 -4.10 -11.69
C GLU A 128 -15.06 -3.63 -10.40
N VAL A 129 -14.56 -2.55 -9.82
CA VAL A 129 -14.96 -2.08 -8.50
C VAL A 129 -15.79 -0.82 -8.65
N GLU A 130 -17.10 -0.96 -8.44
CA GLU A 130 -18.05 0.16 -8.44
C GLU A 130 -18.34 0.60 -7.00
N LEU A 131 -18.33 1.92 -6.77
CA LEU A 131 -18.77 2.53 -5.52
C LEU A 131 -20.29 2.64 -5.50
N SER A 132 -20.88 2.17 -4.39
CA SER A 132 -22.22 2.57 -3.96
C SER A 132 -22.12 3.14 -2.55
N GLY A 133 -21.91 4.45 -2.43
CA GLY A 133 -21.69 5.13 -1.14
C GLY A 133 -20.33 4.79 -0.52
N GLU A 134 -20.31 4.28 0.71
CA GLU A 134 -19.09 3.87 1.45
C GLU A 134 -18.73 2.38 1.25
N GLN A 135 -19.48 1.66 0.41
CA GLN A 135 -19.32 0.21 0.19
C GLN A 135 -18.80 -0.09 -1.21
N TRP A 136 -17.97 -1.13 -1.29
CA TRP A 136 -17.31 -1.58 -2.50
C TRP A 136 -18.02 -2.83 -3.01
N ILE A 137 -18.27 -2.88 -4.31
CA ILE A 137 -18.80 -4.06 -4.98
C ILE A 137 -17.73 -4.54 -5.96
N CYS A 138 -17.01 -5.61 -5.62
CA CYS A 138 -16.15 -6.29 -6.59
C CYS A 138 -17.03 -7.16 -7.49
N LYS A 139 -17.11 -6.84 -8.78
CA LYS A 139 -17.80 -7.67 -9.78
C LYS A 139 -16.88 -8.77 -10.31
N ASN A 140 -16.41 -9.66 -9.44
CA ASN A 140 -15.63 -10.80 -9.90
C ASN A 140 -16.52 -11.68 -10.82
N VAL A 141 -15.98 -12.18 -11.94
CA VAL A 141 -16.67 -12.79 -13.10
C VAL A 141 -17.62 -13.97 -12.76
N ALA A 142 -17.64 -14.45 -11.51
CA ALA A 142 -18.50 -15.53 -11.03
C ALA A 142 -19.45 -15.17 -9.88
N ASN A 143 -19.29 -14.05 -9.17
CA ASN A 143 -20.21 -13.63 -8.09
C ASN A 143 -19.98 -12.17 -7.68
N ILE A 144 -21.05 -11.38 -7.64
CA ILE A 144 -21.05 -10.03 -7.07
C ILE A 144 -21.06 -10.17 -5.55
N GLN A 145 -19.94 -9.85 -4.88
CA GLN A 145 -19.90 -9.73 -3.42
C GLN A 145 -19.61 -8.28 -3.03
N SER A 146 -20.48 -7.71 -2.20
CA SER A 146 -20.18 -6.48 -1.49
C SER A 146 -19.21 -6.80 -0.35
N GLN A 147 -18.03 -6.19 -0.40
CA GLN A 147 -17.06 -6.26 0.70
C GLN A 147 -16.66 -4.83 1.06
N SER A 148 -16.39 -4.58 2.34
CA SER A 148 -15.79 -3.31 2.75
C SER A 148 -14.34 -3.27 2.25
N MET A 149 -13.87 -2.13 1.70
CA MET A 149 -12.46 -1.94 1.34
C MET A 149 -11.53 -2.29 2.50
N PHE A 150 -11.89 -1.89 3.73
CA PHE A 150 -11.12 -2.25 4.92
C PHE A 150 -11.08 -3.76 5.16
N GLY A 151 -12.15 -4.50 4.83
CA GLY A 151 -12.20 -5.96 4.94
C GLY A 151 -11.31 -6.66 3.90
N PHE A 152 -11.31 -6.17 2.67
CA PHE A 152 -10.43 -6.66 1.59
C PHE A 152 -8.95 -6.35 1.88
N LEU A 153 -8.64 -5.11 2.25
CA LEU A 153 -7.28 -4.73 2.66
C LEU A 153 -6.83 -5.53 3.87
N ARG A 154 -7.71 -5.79 4.84
CA ARG A 154 -7.40 -6.67 5.98
C ARG A 154 -7.08 -8.11 5.56
N GLN A 155 -7.60 -8.60 4.44
CA GLN A 155 -7.18 -9.90 3.90
C GLN A 155 -5.77 -9.83 3.29
N ILE A 156 -5.43 -8.75 2.60
CA ILE A 156 -4.08 -8.53 2.06
C ILE A 156 -3.05 -8.37 3.19
N VAL A 157 -3.40 -7.59 4.21
CA VAL A 157 -2.53 -7.27 5.34
C VAL A 157 -2.26 -8.49 6.23
N ASN A 158 -3.24 -9.39 6.38
CA ASN A 158 -3.10 -10.61 7.18
C ASN A 158 -2.68 -11.86 6.36
N ALA A 159 -2.40 -11.71 5.06
CA ALA A 159 -1.91 -12.78 4.20
C ALA A 159 -0.37 -12.92 4.29
#